data_AF-A0A6M0GC35-F1
#
_entry.id   AF-A0A6M0GC35-F1
#
_cell.length_a   1.000
_cell.length_b   1.000
_cell.length_c   1.000
_cell.angle_alpha   90.00
_cell.angle_beta   90.00
_cell.angle_gamma   90.00
#
_symmetry.space_group_name_H-M   'P 1'
#
loop_
_entity.id
_entity.type
_entity.pdbx_description
1 polymer ?
#
loop_
_entity_poly.entity_id
_entity_poly.type
_entity_poly.pdbx_seq_one_letter_code
_entity_poly.pdbx_strand_id
1 'polypeptide(L)' 'MKIIALDFDGVLCDGLLEYFQASWYTYCQVWNPDSQKPPEDLAQKFYPLRPVIETGWEMPVLVRALIL' A
#
# COMPACT_ATOMS: atom_id res chain seq x y z
N MET A 1 2.43 38.51 -7.12
CA MET A 1 3.22 37.27 -7.17
C MET A 1 2.39 36.17 -6.51
N LYS A 2 2.12 35.05 -7.19
CA LYS A 2 1.36 33.92 -6.63
C LYS A 2 2.31 32.76 -6.38
N ILE A 3 2.28 32.20 -5.17
CA ILE A 3 2.97 30.97 -4.79
C ILE A 3 1.91 29.87 -4.73
N ILE A 4 2.23 28.71 -5.30
CA ILE A 4 1.41 27.50 -5.20
C ILE A 4 2.22 26.47 -4.42
N ALA A 5 1.60 25.90 -3.38
CA ALA A 5 2.14 24.76 -2.66
C ALA A 5 1.32 23.53 -3.04
N LEU A 6 1.99 22.50 -3.56
CA LEU A 6 1.42 21.22 -3.94
C LEU A 6 2.12 20.14 -3.13
N ASP A 7 1.34 19.23 -2.55
CA ASP A 7 1.89 17.98 -2.03
C ASP A 7 2.30 17.07 -3.21
N PHE A 8 3.07 16.03 -2.93
CA PHE A 8 3.53 15.09 -3.95
C PHE A 8 2.55 13.93 -4.13
N ASP A 9 2.44 13.06 -3.12
CA ASP A 9 1.67 11.82 -3.24
C ASP A 9 0.17 12.08 -3.00
N GLY A 10 -0.68 11.54 -3.86
CA GLY A 10 -2.12 11.85 -3.88
C GLY A 10 -2.49 13.22 -4.46
N VAL A 11 -1.51 14.03 -4.90
CA VAL A 11 -1.73 15.32 -5.58
C VAL A 11 -1.04 15.35 -6.95
N LEU A 12 0.28 15.16 -6.99
CA LEU A 12 1.08 15.14 -8.22
C LEU A 12 1.33 13.72 -8.75
N CYS A 13 1.39 12.74 -7.85
CA CYS A 13 1.63 11.34 -8.18
C CYS A 13 0.61 10.43 -7.49
N ASP A 14 0.34 9.27 -8.09
CA ASP A 14 -0.42 8.19 -7.46
C ASP A 14 0.55 7.06 -7.10
N GLY A 15 0.99 7.03 -5.84
CA GLY A 15 1.89 6.00 -5.32
C GLY A 15 1.21 4.70 -4.88
N LEU A 16 -0.11 4.53 -5.11
CA LEU A 16 -0.85 3.35 -4.60
C LEU A 16 -0.27 2.03 -5.11
N LEU A 17 0.20 1.99 -6.37
CA LEU A 17 0.80 0.80 -6.96
C LEU A 17 2.09 0.42 -6.21
N GLU A 18 2.97 1.38 -6.00
CA GLU A 18 4.25 1.22 -5.31
C GLU A 18 4.03 0.85 -3.84
N TYR A 19 3.07 1.48 -3.17
CA TYR A 19 2.67 1.15 -1.80
C TYR A 19 2.24 -0.31 -1.70
N PHE A 20 1.40 -0.78 -2.61
CA PHE A 20 0.96 -2.16 -2.61
C PHE A 20 2.11 -3.13 -2.86
N GLN A 21 2.98 -2.84 -3.83
CA GLN A 21 4.14 -3.69 -4.15
C GLN A 21 5.12 -3.78 -2.96
N ALA A 22 5.47 -2.66 -2.34
CA ALA A 22 6.33 -2.63 -1.17
C ALA A 22 5.68 -3.38 0.01
N SER A 23 4.38 -3.17 0.22
CA SER A 23 3.63 -3.82 1.29
C SER A 23 3.55 -5.33 1.12
N TRP A 24 3.30 -5.81 -0.10
CA TRP A 24 3.31 -7.22 -0.44
C TRP A 24 4.70 -7.83 -0.24
N TYR A 25 5.75 -7.14 -0.70
CA TYR A 25 7.12 -7.59 -0.52
C TYR A 25 7.49 -7.74 0.96
N THR A 26 7.19 -6.73 1.79
CA THR A 26 7.42 -6.79 3.23
C THR A 26 6.56 -7.86 3.89
N TYR A 27 5.29 -8.02 3.49
CA TYR A 27 4.43 -9.10 3.95
C TYR A 27 5.06 -10.48 3.71
N CYS A 28 5.58 -10.72 2.50
CA CYS A 28 6.23 -11.97 2.16
C CYS A 28 7.48 -12.26 2.99
N GLN A 29 8.27 -11.24 3.30
CA GLN A 29 9.46 -11.40 4.15
C GLN A 29 9.12 -11.71 5.61
N VAL A 30 8.06 -11.10 6.14
CA VAL A 30 7.69 -11.22 7.56
C VAL A 30 6.89 -12.49 7.85
N TRP A 31 5.98 -12.89 6.95
CA TRP A 31 5.06 -14.01 7.19
C TRP A 31 5.32 -15.26 6.34
N ASN A 32 6.23 -15.20 5.37
CA ASN A 32 6.62 -16.34 4.53
C ASN A 32 5.44 -17.15 3.97
N PRO A 33 4.52 -16.53 3.20
CA PRO A 33 3.41 -17.23 2.57
C PRO A 33 3.90 -18.24 1.54
N ASP A 34 3.07 -19.27 1.28
CA ASP A 34 3.38 -20.32 0.29
C ASP A 34 3.53 -19.76 -1.15
N SER A 35 2.80 -18.69 -1.47
CA SER A 35 2.86 -17.99 -2.75
C SER A 35 3.49 -16.61 -2.59
N GLN A 36 4.47 -16.32 -3.44
CA GLN A 36 5.08 -14.99 -3.58
C GLN A 36 4.30 -14.07 -4.54
N LYS A 37 3.23 -14.59 -5.16
CA LYS A 37 2.31 -13.79 -5.99
C LYS A 37 1.10 -13.37 -5.15
N PRO A 38 0.73 -12.08 -5.14
CA PRO A 38 -0.48 -11.63 -4.46
C PRO A 38 -1.73 -12.20 -5.14
N PRO A 39 -2.82 -12.44 -4.39
CA PRO A 39 -4.14 -12.72 -4.96
C PRO A 39 -4.59 -11.61 -5.91
N GLU A 40 -5.32 -11.96 -6.98
CA GLU A 40 -5.69 -11.02 -8.05
C GLU A 40 -6.56 -9.84 -7.57
N ASP A 41 -7.36 -10.05 -6.53
CA ASP A 41 -8.28 -9.06 -5.96
C ASP A 41 -7.68 -8.28 -4.78
N LEU A 42 -6.50 -8.68 -4.29
CA LEU A 42 -5.92 -8.10 -3.08
C LEU A 42 -5.58 -6.61 -3.26
N ALA A 43 -5.04 -6.23 -4.42
CA ALA A 43 -4.73 -4.85 -4.75
C ALA A 43 -6.00 -3.96 -4.73
N GLN A 44 -7.09 -4.46 -5.29
CA GLN A 44 -8.38 -3.75 -5.34
C GLN A 44 -8.99 -3.56 -3.93
N LYS A 45 -8.74 -4.50 -3.02
CA LYS A 45 -9.14 -4.38 -1.60
C LYS A 45 -8.21 -3.44 -0.82
N PHE A 46 -6.93 -3.37 -1.17
CA PHE A 46 -5.92 -2.57 -0.49
C PHE A 46 -6.05 -1.06 -0.79
N TYR A 47 -6.21 -0.68 -2.07
CA TYR A 47 -6.24 0.73 -2.49
C TYR A 47 -7.25 1.63 -1.74
N PRO A 48 -8.53 1.25 -1.57
CA PRO A 48 -9.49 2.11 -0.88
C PRO A 48 -9.19 2.30 0.61
N LEU A 49 -8.30 1.49 1.18
CA LEU A 49 -7.93 1.51 2.59
C LEU A 49 -6.69 2.37 2.87
N ARG A 50 -6.09 3.03 1.87
CA ARG A 50 -5.01 4.02 2.10
C ARG A 50 -5.35 5.07 3.19
N PRO A 51 -6.59 5.57 3.32
CA PRO A 51 -6.94 6.54 4.37
C PRO A 51 -6.88 5.99 5.80
N VAL A 52 -6.86 4.67 6.01
CA VAL A 52 -6.75 4.08 7.36
C VAL A 52 -5.30 3.99 7.86
N ILE A 53 -4.33 4.29 6.99
CA ILE A 53 -2.91 4.20 7.27
C ILE A 53 -2.41 5.56 7.75
N GLU A 54 -2.00 5.62 9.00
CA GLU A 54 -1.39 6.79 9.63
C GLU A 54 0.11 6.82 9.33
N THR A 55 0.77 5.66 9.37
CA THR A 55 2.21 5.53 9.14
C THR A 55 2.52 4.43 8.13
N GLY A 56 3.48 4.66 7.24
CA GLY A 56 3.79 3.73 6.14
C GLY A 56 4.14 2.29 6.55
N TRP A 57 4.63 2.04 7.77
CA TRP A 57 4.94 0.69 8.25
C TRP A 57 3.68 -0.17 8.50
N GLU A 58 2.49 0.43 8.57
CA GLU A 58 1.23 -0.27 8.82
C GLU A 58 0.71 -0.99 7.57
N MET A 59 1.16 -0.59 6.38
CA MET A 59 0.63 -1.12 5.12
C MET A 59 0.84 -2.65 4.93
N PRO A 60 1.98 -3.27 5.28
CA PRO A 60 2.13 -4.72 5.29
C PRO A 60 1.20 -5.43 6.30
N VAL A 61 0.87 -4.76 7.41
CA VAL A 61 -0.10 -5.30 8.40
C VAL A 61 -1.51 -5.27 7.82
N LEU A 62 -1.87 -4.22 7.09
CA LEU A 62 -3.13 -4.17 6.34
C LEU A 62 -3.21 -5.32 5.31
N VAL A 63 -2.12 -5.58 4.58
CA VAL A 63 -2.03 -6.75 3.67
C VAL A 63 -2.31 -8.05 4.44
N ARG A 64 -1.70 -8.25 5.62
CA ARG A 64 -1.97 -9.42 6.46
C ARG A 64 -3.45 -9.51 6.84
N ALA A 65 -4.06 -8.39 7.25
CA ALA A 65 -5.47 -8.35 7.64
C ALA A 65 -6.44 -8.67 6.49
N LEU A 66 -6.08 -8.34 5.25
CA LEU A 66 -6.89 -8.63 4.06
C LEU A 66 -6.76 -10.07 3.55
N ILE A 67 -5.74 -10.80 4.01
CA ILE A 67 -5.47 -12.20 3.63
C ILE A 67 -6.05 -13.19 4.64
N LEU A 68 -6.15 -12.80 5.92
CA LEU A 68 -6.79 -13.59 6.98
C LEU A 68 -8.31 -13.67 6.80
#